data_AF-A0A523HS99-F1
#
_entry.id   AF-A0A523HS99-F1
#
_cell.length_a   1.000
_cell.length_b   1.000
_cell.length_c   1.000
_cell.angle_alpha   90.00
_cell.angle_beta   90.00
_cell.angle_gamma   90.00
#
_symmetry.space_group_name_H-M   'P 1'
#
loop_
_entity.id
_entity.type
_entity.pdbx_description
1 polymer ?
#
loop_
_entity_poly.entity_id
_entity_poly.type
_entity_poly.pdbx_seq_one_letter_code
_entity_poly.pdbx_strand_id
1 'polypeptide(L)' 'MTVDEINRLSELSSVDEMFAWKSPSSRPYRELRGTATDAELVELMANEPRLIRRPILTDGSQIVFGFKQGAYDEFI' A
#
# COMPACT_ATOMS: atom_id res chain seq x y z
N MET A 1 6.86 -1.27 -9.08
CA MET A 1 5.76 -0.30 -9.15
C MET A 1 6.40 1.06 -9.17
N THR A 2 6.07 1.89 -10.15
CA THR A 2 6.63 3.24 -10.27
C THR A 2 5.99 4.18 -9.24
N VAL A 3 6.63 5.32 -8.99
CA VAL A 3 6.07 6.39 -8.15
C VAL A 3 4.70 6.83 -8.70
N ASP A 4 4.58 6.98 -10.02
CA ASP A 4 3.31 7.34 -10.68
C ASP A 4 2.21 6.31 -10.46
N GLU A 5 2.54 5.01 -10.55
CA GLU A 5 1.58 3.94 -10.27
C GLU A 5 1.12 3.98 -8.80
N ILE A 6 2.04 4.17 -7.85
CA ILE A 6 1.72 4.25 -6.42
C ILE A 6 0.82 5.47 -6.14
N ASN A 7 1.17 6.63 -6.70
CA ASN A 7 0.37 7.84 -6.58
C ASN A 7 -1.04 7.65 -7.12
N ARG A 8 -1.20 6.94 -8.25
CA ARG A 8 -2.53 6.63 -8.78
C ARG A 8 -3.34 5.73 -7.86
N LEU A 9 -2.73 4.73 -7.22
CA LEU A 9 -3.42 3.90 -6.24
C LEU A 9 -3.78 4.70 -4.97
N SER A 10 -2.99 5.72 -4.64
CA SER A 10 -3.26 6.60 -3.49
C SER A 10 -4.52 7.45 -3.66
N GLU A 11 -5.02 7.59 -4.89
CA GLU A 11 -6.32 8.22 -5.18
C GLU A 11 -7.50 7.37 -4.67
N LEU A 12 -7.30 6.05 -4.51
CA LEU A 12 -8.34 5.10 -4.09
C LEU A 12 -8.21 4.66 -2.61
N SER A 13 -7.04 4.83 -1.99
CA SER A 13 -6.78 4.45 -0.60
C SER A 13 -5.56 5.20 -0.05
N SER A 14 -5.52 5.43 1.26
CA SER A 14 -4.40 6.12 1.91
C SER A 14 -3.06 5.41 1.71
N VAL A 15 -1.98 6.17 1.58
CA VAL A 15 -0.60 5.65 1.48
C VAL A 15 -0.21 4.80 2.71
N ASP A 16 -0.68 5.15 3.92
CA ASP A 16 -0.47 4.33 5.13
C ASP A 16 -1.09 2.93 5.01
N GLU A 17 -2.28 2.81 4.40
CA GLU A 17 -2.93 1.51 4.20
C GLU A 17 -2.16 0.65 3.20
N MET A 18 -1.55 1.26 2.17
CA MET A 18 -0.74 0.56 1.17
C MET A 18 0.51 -0.07 1.78
N PHE A 19 1.09 0.55 2.81
CA PHE A 19 2.36 0.15 3.40
C PHE A 19 2.23 -1.13 4.25
N ALA A 20 3.15 -2.07 4.05
CA ALA A 20 3.15 -3.39 4.66
C ALA A 20 3.74 -3.42 6.08
N TRP A 21 3.30 -2.52 6.97
CA TRP A 21 3.86 -2.30 8.31
C TRP A 21 4.15 -3.56 9.14
N LYS A 22 3.28 -4.58 9.01
CA LYS A 22 3.37 -5.86 9.73
C LYS A 22 4.36 -6.85 9.11
N SER A 23 4.86 -6.59 7.91
CA SER A 23 5.83 -7.46 7.23
C SER A 23 7.21 -7.44 7.90
N PRO A 24 8.01 -8.51 7.76
CA PRO A 24 9.40 -8.51 8.19
C PRO A 24 10.24 -7.44 7.45
N SER A 25 9.97 -7.23 6.16
CA SER A 25 10.62 -6.21 5.32
C SER A 25 10.46 -4.80 5.88
N SER A 26 9.33 -4.52 6.52
CA SER A 26 9.02 -3.18 7.04
C SER A 26 9.60 -2.90 8.42
N ARG A 27 10.27 -3.87 9.08
CA ARG A 27 10.86 -3.69 10.42
C ARG A 27 11.72 -2.42 10.56
N PRO A 28 12.60 -2.07 9.60
CA PRO A 28 13.44 -0.87 9.71
C PRO A 28 12.66 0.45 9.66
N TYR A 29 11.43 0.43 9.14
CA TYR A 29 10.66 1.63 8.82
C TYR A 29 9.52 1.90 9.79
N ARG A 30 9.25 1.01 10.76
CA ARG A 30 8.02 1.09 11.60
C ARG A 30 7.86 2.40 12.37
N GLU A 31 8.97 3.04 12.74
CA GLU A 31 8.97 4.34 13.43
C GLU A 31 8.53 5.50 12.52
N LEU A 32 8.56 5.31 11.20
CA LEU A 32 8.06 6.28 10.21
C LEU A 32 6.54 6.36 10.19
N ARG A 33 5.85 5.40 10.81
CA ARG A 33 4.38 5.36 10.78
C ARG A 33 3.79 6.54 11.55
N GLY A 34 3.07 7.40 10.83
CA GLY A 34 2.48 8.62 11.37
C GLY A 34 3.45 9.79 11.56
N THR A 35 4.71 9.63 11.16
CA THR A 35 5.74 10.70 11.22
C THR A 35 6.27 11.05 9.83
N ALA A 36 6.38 10.08 8.93
CA ALA A 36 6.74 10.31 7.54
C ALA A 36 5.55 10.85 6.73
N THR A 37 5.88 11.64 5.71
CA THR A 37 4.95 12.14 4.72
C THR A 37 4.58 11.06 3.70
N ASP A 38 3.43 11.22 3.05
CA ASP A 38 3.01 10.31 1.98
C ASP A 38 4.05 10.24 0.86
N ALA A 39 4.65 11.36 0.46
CA ALA A 39 5.70 11.39 -0.57
C ALA A 39 6.92 10.53 -0.20
N GLU A 40 7.38 10.61 1.06
CA GLU A 40 8.49 9.79 1.55
C GLU A 40 8.14 8.29 1.53
N LEU A 41 6.91 7.93 1.93
CA LEU A 41 6.45 6.55 1.91
C LEU A 41 6.30 6.02 0.48
N VAL A 42 5.83 6.85 -0.46
CA VAL A 42 5.73 6.51 -1.89
C VAL A 42 7.10 6.22 -2.48
N GLU A 43 8.08 7.09 -2.23
CA GLU A 43 9.47 6.88 -2.68
C GLU A 43 10.06 5.59 -2.10
N LEU A 44 9.84 5.32 -0.80
CA LEU A 44 10.26 4.06 -0.18
C LEU A 44 9.61 2.84 -0.84
N MET A 45 8.31 2.89 -1.13
CA MET A 45 7.59 1.80 -1.78
C MET A 45 8.01 1.60 -3.25
N ALA A 46 8.37 2.66 -3.96
CA ALA A 46 8.89 2.57 -5.32
C ALA A 46 10.28 1.91 -5.35
N ASN A 47 11.15 2.31 -4.42
CA ASN A 47 12.49 1.75 -4.27
C ASN A 47 12.48 0.32 -3.73
N GLU A 48 11.57 0.02 -2.79
CA GLU A 48 11.39 -1.31 -2.21
C GLU A 48 9.94 -1.81 -2.33
N PRO A 49 9.55 -2.39 -3.50
CA PRO A 49 8.18 -2.82 -3.76
C PRO A 49 7.61 -3.89 -2.81
N ARG A 50 8.48 -4.52 -1.99
CA ARG A 50 8.10 -5.47 -0.93
C ARG A 50 7.49 -4.77 0.29
N LEU A 51 7.65 -3.46 0.40
CA LEU A 51 7.01 -2.63 1.43
C LEU A 51 5.54 -2.36 1.11
N ILE A 52 5.04 -2.77 -0.05
CA ILE A 52 3.63 -2.64 -0.45
C ILE A 52 2.88 -3.90 -0.03
N ARG A 53 1.69 -3.74 0.59
CA ARG A 53 0.83 -4.87 0.96
C ARG A 53 0.38 -5.64 -0.26
N ARG A 54 0.32 -6.96 -0.11
CA ARG A 54 -0.06 -7.91 -1.17
C ARG A 54 -1.06 -8.95 -0.61
N PRO A 55 -1.95 -9.51 -1.45
CA PRO A 55 -2.26 -9.11 -2.83
C PRO A 55 -2.84 -7.69 -2.94
N ILE A 56 -2.85 -7.13 -4.15
CA ILE A 56 -3.52 -5.85 -4.46
C ILE A 56 -4.64 -6.21 -5.44
N LEU A 57 -5.89 -5.98 -5.05
CA LEU A 57 -7.06 -6.18 -5.91
C LEU A 57 -7.72 -4.82 -6.14
N THR A 58 -8.03 -4.49 -7.39
CA THR A 58 -8.74 -3.26 -7.74
C THR A 58 -9.53 -3.44 -9.04
N ASP A 59 -10.67 -2.77 -9.14
CA ASP A 59 -11.49 -2.63 -10.34
C ASP A 59 -11.39 -1.22 -10.95
N GLY A 60 -10.52 -0.37 -10.39
CA GLY A 60 -10.36 1.04 -10.76
C GLY A 60 -11.28 2.02 -10.01
N SER A 61 -12.27 1.52 -9.27
CA SER A 61 -13.15 2.33 -8.41
C SER A 61 -12.89 2.12 -6.92
N GLN A 62 -12.43 0.93 -6.55
CA GLN A 62 -12.08 0.53 -5.20
C GLN A 62 -10.81 -0.33 -5.21
N ILE A 63 -10.14 -0.42 -4.07
CA ILE A 63 -8.90 -1.16 -3.92
C ILE A 63 -8.85 -1.90 -2.58
N VAL A 64 -8.34 -3.12 -2.61
CA VAL A 64 -8.13 -3.96 -1.44
C VAL A 64 -6.65 -4.35 -1.33
N PHE A 65 -6.07 -4.04 -0.19
CA PHE A 65 -4.70 -4.42 0.18
C PHE A 65 -4.67 -5.62 1.15
N GLY A 66 -4.11 -6.72 0.69
CA GLY A 66 -4.06 -7.99 1.39
C GLY A 66 -5.31 -8.84 1.17
N PHE A 67 -5.39 -9.92 1.95
CA PHE A 67 -6.60 -10.74 2.02
C PHE A 67 -7.43 -10.30 3.22
N LYS A 68 -8.66 -9.88 2.97
CA LYS A 68 -9.70 -9.65 3.97
C LYS A 68 -10.88 -10.54 3.59
N GLN A 69 -11.31 -11.43 4.49
CA GLN A 69 -12.44 -12.33 4.23
C GLN A 69 -13.69 -11.50 3.90
N GLY A 70 -14.40 -11.86 2.83
CA GLY A 70 -15.60 -11.16 2.34
C GLY A 70 -15.32 -9.93 1.45
N ALA A 71 -14.14 -9.30 1.54
CA ALA A 71 -13.83 -8.11 0.73
C ALA A 71 -13.71 -8.38 -0.77
N TYR A 72 -13.54 -9.66 -1.16
CA TYR A 72 -13.43 -10.07 -2.55
C TYR A 72 -14.81 -10.34 -3.17
N ASP A 73 -15.83 -10.58 -2.34
CA ASP A 73 -17.20 -10.87 -2.80
C ASP A 73 -17.82 -9.63 -3.44
N GLU A 74 -17.35 -8.43 -3.07
CA GLU A 74 -17.77 -7.14 -3.64
C GLU A 74 -17.24 -6.88 -5.06
N PHE A 75 -16.33 -7.73 -5.56
CA PHE A 75 -15.73 -7.63 -6.89
C PHE A 75 -16.28 -8.67 -7.90
N ILE A 76 -17.34 -9.42 -7.52
CA ILE A 76 -17.94 -10.52 -8.30
C ILE A 76 -19.28 -10.09 -8.90
#